data_AF-A0A4U7BLC2-F1
#
_entry.id   AF-A0A4U7BLC2-F1
#
_cell.length_a   1.000
_cell.length_b   1.000
_cell.length_c   1.000
_cell.angle_alpha   90.00
_cell.angle_beta   90.00
_cell.angle_gamma   90.00
#
_symmetry.space_group_name_H-M   'P 1'
#
loop_
_entity.id
_entity.type
_entity.pdbx_description
1 polymer ?
#
loop_
_entity_poly.entity_id
_entity_poly.type
_entity_poly.pdbx_seq_one_letter_code
_entity_poly.pdbx_strand_id
1 'polypeptide(L)'
;MSTHQKLTEASFNFDEVANLIDIWNEFCKLYELEIPDKAQEFILESVISQYYDHVIEHGVSVKGVCPYKILSWSGYILCENLWKTNKDYAIKILSASILAMDFLLEKEYMKTHKEIQIKVINMVRSELEGKTNVGLGMNGFYMVFRAISYQNSLFKQKSSNEE
;
A
#
# COMPACT_ATOMS: atom_id res chain seq x y z
N MET A 1 9.99 -12.26 23.02
CA MET A 1 10.99 -11.70 22.07
C MET A 1 10.47 -10.36 21.59
N SER A 2 11.24 -9.28 21.71
CA SER A 2 10.76 -7.94 21.33
C SER A 2 10.63 -7.82 19.80
N THR A 3 9.75 -6.93 19.31
CA THR A 3 9.62 -6.60 17.88
C THR A 3 10.98 -6.21 17.29
N HIS A 4 11.83 -5.54 18.05
CA HIS A 4 13.17 -5.15 17.62
C HIS A 4 14.10 -6.37 17.39
N GLN A 5 14.08 -7.38 18.27
CA GLN A 5 14.89 -8.61 18.10
C GLN A 5 14.44 -9.44 16.89
N LYS A 6 13.14 -9.53 16.66
CA LYS A 6 12.50 -10.19 15.52
C LYS A 6 12.97 -9.62 14.18
N LEU A 7 13.23 -8.32 14.11
CA LEU A 7 13.53 -7.59 12.88
C LEU A 7 15.02 -7.58 12.51
N THR A 8 15.90 -7.62 13.50
CA THR A 8 17.36 -7.76 13.28
C THR A 8 17.67 -9.11 12.61
N GLU A 9 16.95 -10.18 12.96
CA GLU A 9 17.09 -11.51 12.34
C GLU A 9 16.63 -11.52 10.87
N ALA A 10 15.69 -10.67 10.49
CA ALA A 10 15.14 -10.60 9.14
C ALA A 10 15.97 -9.77 8.13
N SER A 11 17.05 -9.09 8.59
CA SER A 11 17.78 -8.08 7.79
C SER A 11 16.85 -7.03 7.18
N PHE A 12 15.82 -6.61 7.93
CA PHE A 12 14.73 -5.76 7.44
C PHE A 12 15.04 -4.27 7.60
N ASN A 13 14.87 -3.49 6.52
CA ASN A 13 15.11 -2.05 6.52
C ASN A 13 13.90 -1.27 7.07
N PHE A 14 13.86 -1.11 8.40
CA PHE A 14 12.79 -0.37 9.10
C PHE A 14 12.67 1.08 8.64
N ASP A 15 13.82 1.75 8.46
CA ASP A 15 13.86 3.18 8.14
C ASP A 15 13.17 3.45 6.80
N GLU A 16 13.32 2.54 5.83
CA GLU A 16 12.66 2.64 4.53
C GLU A 16 11.13 2.53 4.63
N VAL A 17 10.60 1.67 5.52
CA VAL A 17 9.16 1.57 5.76
C VAL A 17 8.63 2.82 6.44
N ALA A 18 9.31 3.29 7.49
CA ALA A 18 8.93 4.50 8.21
C ALA A 18 8.89 5.71 7.26
N ASN A 19 9.94 5.90 6.46
CA ASN A 19 10.01 6.97 5.46
C ASN A 19 8.85 6.91 4.45
N LEU A 20 8.47 5.71 3.99
CA LEU A 20 7.36 5.55 3.05
C LEU A 20 6.00 5.83 3.70
N ILE A 21 5.84 5.53 4.99
CA ILE A 21 4.64 5.89 5.76
C ILE A 21 4.57 7.41 5.98
N ASP A 22 5.70 8.07 6.25
CA ASP A 22 5.76 9.52 6.36
C ASP A 22 5.36 10.19 5.04
N ILE A 23 5.89 9.69 3.91
CA ILE A 23 5.48 10.17 2.58
C ILE A 23 3.97 9.97 2.37
N TRP A 24 3.42 8.82 2.74
CA TRP A 24 1.99 8.58 2.66
C TRP A 24 1.18 9.56 3.52
N ASN A 25 1.65 9.87 4.73
CA ASN A 25 1.00 10.82 5.62
C ASN A 25 1.01 12.24 5.03
N GLU A 26 2.12 12.67 4.43
CA GLU A 26 2.18 13.94 3.69
C GLU A 26 1.18 13.96 2.53
N PHE A 27 1.02 12.85 1.80
CA PHE A 27 -0.04 12.72 0.80
C PHE A 27 -1.43 12.88 1.41
N CYS A 28 -1.72 12.24 2.55
CA CYS A 28 -3.00 12.41 3.25
C CYS A 28 -3.26 13.88 3.62
N LYS A 29 -2.24 14.60 4.13
CA LYS A 29 -2.35 16.02 4.47
C LYS A 29 -2.68 16.91 3.27
N LEU A 30 -2.14 16.61 2.08
CA LEU A 30 -2.49 17.34 0.84
C LEU A 30 -3.99 17.27 0.49
N TYR A 31 -4.69 16.26 0.98
CA TYR A 31 -6.14 16.08 0.82
C TYR A 31 -6.93 16.41 2.10
N GLU A 32 -6.34 17.18 3.01
CA GLU A 32 -6.96 17.61 4.27
C GLU A 32 -7.35 16.42 5.18
N LEU A 33 -6.57 15.34 5.13
CA LEU A 33 -6.74 14.17 5.99
C LEU A 33 -5.64 14.15 7.03
N GLU A 34 -5.98 14.51 8.27
CA GLU A 34 -5.04 14.43 9.39
C GLU A 34 -5.04 13.01 9.99
N ILE A 35 -3.86 12.39 10.04
CA ILE A 35 -3.68 11.07 10.64
C ILE A 35 -3.08 11.26 12.03
N PRO A 36 -3.80 10.92 13.11
CA PRO A 36 -3.25 11.03 14.47
C PRO A 36 -2.00 10.16 14.65
N ASP A 37 -1.04 10.61 15.45
CA ASP A 37 0.23 9.91 15.67
C ASP A 37 0.04 8.44 16.09
N LYS A 38 -0.92 8.20 16.99
CA LYS A 38 -1.27 6.82 17.41
C LYS A 38 -1.72 5.92 16.25
N ALA A 39 -2.41 6.48 15.26
CA ALA A 39 -2.81 5.74 14.07
C ALA A 39 -1.60 5.48 13.17
N GLN A 40 -0.66 6.42 13.06
CA GLN A 40 0.59 6.23 12.32
C GLN A 40 1.46 5.13 12.95
N GLU A 41 1.61 5.13 14.27
CA GLU A 41 2.30 4.07 15.04
C GLU A 41 1.65 2.71 14.79
N PHE A 42 0.31 2.63 14.89
CA PHE A 42 -0.43 1.40 14.62
C PHE A 42 -0.22 0.87 13.19
N ILE A 43 -0.22 1.75 12.19
CA ILE A 43 0.04 1.38 10.80
C ILE A 43 1.46 0.82 10.64
N LEU A 44 2.46 1.52 11.20
CA LEU A 44 3.85 1.10 11.16
C LEU A 44 4.04 -0.28 11.78
N GLU A 45 3.51 -0.51 12.99
CA GLU A 45 3.56 -1.81 13.66
C GLU A 45 2.88 -2.91 12.84
N SER A 46 1.71 -2.62 12.26
CA SER A 46 0.95 -3.57 11.45
C SER A 46 1.70 -3.96 10.17
N VAL A 47 2.27 -2.99 9.45
CA VAL A 47 3.07 -3.23 8.24
C VAL A 47 4.31 -4.05 8.56
N ILE A 48 5.02 -3.72 9.64
CA ILE A 48 6.19 -4.45 10.10
C ILE A 48 5.84 -5.89 10.44
N SER A 49 4.72 -6.12 11.15
CA SER A 49 4.26 -7.48 11.47
C SER A 49 4.04 -8.29 10.21
N GLN A 50 3.40 -7.74 9.18
CA GLN A 50 3.16 -8.43 7.91
C GLN A 50 4.46 -8.88 7.23
N TYR A 51 5.51 -8.04 7.25
CA TYR A 51 6.81 -8.42 6.72
C TYR A 51 7.49 -9.49 7.55
N TYR A 52 7.42 -9.37 8.88
CA TYR A 52 8.01 -10.34 9.79
C TYR A 52 7.35 -11.72 9.66
N ASP A 53 6.02 -11.76 9.58
CA ASP A 53 5.27 -13.01 9.40
C ASP A 53 5.66 -13.69 8.09
N HIS A 54 5.80 -12.92 7.00
CA HIS A 54 6.27 -13.43 5.72
C HIS A 54 7.70 -14.01 5.77
N VAL A 55 8.61 -13.36 6.51
CA VAL A 55 9.99 -13.83 6.72
C VAL A 55 10.01 -15.16 7.45
N ILE A 56 9.25 -15.29 8.54
CA ILE A 56 9.17 -16.55 9.30
C ILE A 56 8.56 -17.64 8.44
N GLU A 57 7.40 -17.36 7.82
CA GLU A 57 6.60 -18.37 7.13
C GLU A 57 7.37 -19.00 5.96
N HIS A 58 8.14 -18.19 5.23
CA HIS A 58 8.85 -18.66 4.04
C HIS A 58 10.36 -18.80 4.22
N GLY A 59 10.92 -18.44 5.38
CA GLY A 59 12.36 -18.47 5.64
C GLY A 59 13.16 -17.59 4.67
N VAL A 60 12.56 -16.47 4.21
CA VAL A 60 13.16 -15.56 3.22
C VAL A 60 13.65 -14.27 3.87
N SER A 61 14.71 -13.67 3.33
CA SER A 61 15.12 -12.32 3.69
C SER A 61 14.42 -11.27 2.83
N VAL A 62 14.02 -10.15 3.44
CA VAL A 62 13.43 -9.02 2.71
C VAL A 62 14.56 -8.14 2.19
N LYS A 63 14.80 -8.18 0.87
CA LYS A 63 15.89 -7.44 0.22
C LYS A 63 15.53 -6.01 -0.18
N GLY A 64 14.27 -5.63 -0.07
CA GLY A 64 13.79 -4.30 -0.44
C GLY A 64 12.32 -4.11 -0.14
N VAL A 65 11.93 -2.85 0.00
CA VAL A 65 10.55 -2.45 0.30
C VAL A 65 9.89 -1.97 -1.00
N CYS A 66 8.64 -2.36 -1.23
CA CYS A 66 7.90 -1.92 -2.41
C CYS A 66 7.06 -0.69 -2.04
N PRO A 67 7.29 0.49 -2.65
CA PRO A 67 6.51 1.70 -2.33
C PRO A 67 5.00 1.50 -2.51
N TYR A 68 4.58 0.89 -3.62
CA TYR A 68 3.16 0.55 -3.85
C TYR A 68 2.55 -0.28 -2.73
N LYS A 69 3.33 -1.23 -2.19
CA LYS A 69 2.88 -2.08 -1.09
C LYS A 69 2.64 -1.23 0.16
N ILE A 70 3.62 -0.41 0.57
CA ILE A 70 3.49 0.43 1.76
C ILE A 70 2.31 1.39 1.65
N LEU A 71 2.21 2.15 0.55
CA LEU A 71 1.12 3.12 0.36
C LEU A 71 -0.25 2.45 0.40
N SER A 72 -0.40 1.30 -0.27
CA SER A 72 -1.66 0.55 -0.28
C SER A 72 -2.01 -0.04 1.08
N TRP A 73 -1.02 -0.57 1.81
CA TRP A 73 -1.22 -1.24 3.08
C TRP A 73 -1.59 -0.23 4.15
N SER A 74 -0.90 0.91 4.22
CA SER A 74 -1.24 2.00 5.14
C SER A 74 -2.69 2.45 4.95
N GLY A 75 -3.08 2.69 3.69
CA GLY A 75 -4.45 3.04 3.33
C GLY A 75 -5.48 1.98 3.72
N TYR A 76 -5.19 0.72 3.40
CA TYR A 76 -6.10 -0.39 3.67
C TYR A 76 -6.27 -0.62 5.17
N ILE A 77 -5.18 -0.72 5.93
CA ILE A 77 -5.17 -0.98 7.38
C ILE A 77 -6.00 0.09 8.10
N LEU A 78 -5.78 1.37 7.77
CA LEU A 78 -6.52 2.44 8.41
C LEU A 78 -7.98 2.50 7.93
N CYS A 79 -8.24 2.25 6.64
CA CYS A 79 -9.59 2.14 6.10
C CYS A 79 -10.40 1.05 6.82
N GLU A 80 -9.82 -0.13 7.00
CA GLU A 80 -10.45 -1.25 7.71
C GLU A 80 -10.75 -0.89 9.17
N ASN A 81 -9.78 -0.30 9.87
CA ASN A 81 -9.95 0.13 11.27
C ASN A 81 -11.10 1.13 11.43
N LEU A 82 -11.20 2.09 10.50
CA LEU A 82 -12.23 3.13 10.50
C LEU A 82 -13.57 2.66 9.94
N TRP A 83 -13.64 1.52 9.26
CA TRP A 83 -14.82 1.13 8.49
C TRP A 83 -16.11 1.03 9.31
N LYS A 84 -15.97 0.60 10.57
CA LYS A 84 -17.11 0.41 11.49
C LYS A 84 -17.58 1.73 12.12
N THR A 85 -16.72 2.75 12.18
CA THR A 85 -16.96 3.98 12.95
C THR A 85 -17.12 5.22 12.07
N ASN A 86 -16.42 5.29 10.94
CA ASN A 86 -16.44 6.42 10.02
C ASN A 86 -16.12 5.99 8.58
N LYS A 87 -17.12 5.48 7.86
CA LYS A 87 -16.98 4.99 6.48
C LYS A 87 -16.53 6.06 5.49
N ASP A 88 -17.05 7.28 5.61
CA ASP A 88 -16.70 8.36 4.68
C ASP A 88 -15.22 8.73 4.81
N TYR A 89 -14.72 8.82 6.05
CA TYR A 89 -13.29 9.06 6.28
C TYR A 89 -12.45 7.86 5.81
N ALA A 90 -12.89 6.63 6.06
CA ALA A 90 -12.22 5.42 5.57
C ALA A 90 -12.06 5.41 4.04
N ILE A 91 -13.10 5.79 3.29
CA ILE A 91 -13.04 5.90 1.82
C ILE A 91 -12.10 7.03 1.38
N LYS A 92 -12.07 8.17 2.08
CA LYS A 92 -11.11 9.24 1.78
C LYS A 92 -9.66 8.78 1.97
N ILE A 93 -9.37 8.04 3.05
CA ILE A 93 -8.05 7.44 3.30
C ILE A 93 -7.64 6.48 2.18
N LEU A 94 -8.57 5.60 1.78
CA LEU A 94 -8.33 4.67 0.67
C LEU A 94 -8.06 5.43 -0.64
N SER A 95 -8.83 6.49 -0.90
CA SER A 95 -8.67 7.34 -2.08
C SER A 95 -7.34 8.06 -2.10
N ALA A 96 -6.89 8.63 -0.97
CA ALA A 96 -5.59 9.27 -0.86
C ALA A 96 -4.44 8.29 -1.16
N SER A 97 -4.58 7.04 -0.73
CA SER A 97 -3.59 5.98 -0.99
C SER A 97 -3.54 5.60 -2.48
N ILE A 98 -4.70 5.54 -3.14
CA ILE A 98 -4.80 5.34 -4.60
C ILE A 98 -4.12 6.51 -5.34
N LEU A 99 -4.39 7.75 -4.93
CA LEU A 99 -3.81 8.93 -5.56
C LEU A 99 -2.30 9.02 -5.36
N ALA A 100 -1.79 8.62 -4.19
CA ALA A 100 -0.36 8.54 -3.94
C ALA A 100 0.32 7.49 -4.84
N MET A 101 -0.31 6.33 -5.05
CA MET A 101 0.19 5.33 -6.00
C MET A 101 0.06 5.76 -7.46
N ASP A 102 -1.00 6.49 -7.81
CA ASP A 102 -1.17 7.07 -9.16
C ASP A 102 -0.10 8.12 -9.46
N PHE A 103 0.26 8.93 -8.47
CA PHE A 103 1.37 9.88 -8.57
C PHE A 103 2.72 9.17 -8.79
N LEU A 104 2.99 8.07 -8.08
CA LEU A 104 4.19 7.26 -8.33
C LEU A 104 4.22 6.73 -9.76
N LEU A 105 3.10 6.21 -10.26
CA LEU A 105 2.98 5.78 -11.65
C LEU A 105 3.26 6.95 -12.61
N GLU A 106 2.80 8.16 -12.29
CA GLU A 106 3.03 9.34 -13.13
C GLU A 106 4.51 9.71 -13.21
N LYS A 107 5.26 9.53 -12.13
CA LYS A 107 6.73 9.65 -12.14
C LYS A 107 7.41 8.56 -12.95
N GLU A 108 6.77 7.40 -13.10
CA GLU A 108 7.16 6.34 -14.04
C GLU A 108 6.64 6.59 -15.48
N TYR A 109 6.08 7.78 -15.73
CA TYR A 109 5.44 8.26 -16.97
C TYR A 109 4.16 7.50 -17.35
N MET A 110 3.36 7.13 -16.36
CA MET A 110 2.13 6.35 -16.51
C MET A 110 0.99 6.92 -15.65
N LYS A 111 -0.26 6.70 -16.03
CA LYS A 111 -1.39 7.02 -15.14
C LYS A 111 -2.37 5.87 -15.14
N THR A 112 -2.98 5.59 -13.99
CA THR A 112 -4.10 4.66 -13.94
C THR A 112 -5.35 5.30 -14.54
N HIS A 113 -6.15 4.47 -15.19
CA HIS A 113 -7.49 4.87 -15.61
C HIS A 113 -8.39 5.06 -14.38
N LYS A 114 -9.24 6.08 -14.40
CA LYS A 114 -10.18 6.38 -13.30
C LYS A 114 -11.11 5.20 -13.00
N GLU A 115 -11.44 4.41 -14.01
CA GLU A 115 -12.23 3.18 -13.90
C GLU A 115 -11.54 2.14 -13.00
N ILE A 116 -10.21 2.02 -13.06
CA ILE A 116 -9.44 1.12 -12.20
C ILE A 116 -9.49 1.60 -10.76
N GLN A 117 -9.30 2.90 -10.53
CA GLN A 117 -9.36 3.51 -9.20
C GLN A 117 -10.73 3.27 -8.54
N ILE A 118 -11.82 3.53 -9.28
CA ILE A 118 -13.20 3.27 -8.81
C ILE A 118 -13.42 1.79 -8.53
N LYS A 119 -12.92 0.90 -9.39
CA LYS A 119 -13.04 -0.54 -9.20
C LYS A 119 -12.35 -1.00 -7.92
N VAL A 120 -11.13 -0.54 -7.67
CA VAL A 120 -10.38 -0.84 -6.44
C VAL A 120 -11.17 -0.41 -5.20
N ILE A 121 -11.68 0.83 -5.18
CA ILE A 121 -12.50 1.32 -4.06
C ILE A 121 -13.72 0.42 -3.84
N ASN A 122 -14.43 0.05 -4.91
CA ASN A 122 -15.62 -0.77 -4.82
C ASN A 122 -15.34 -2.19 -4.34
N MET A 123 -14.20 -2.78 -4.70
CA MET A 123 -13.80 -4.12 -4.25
C MET A 123 -13.43 -4.11 -2.76
N VAL A 124 -12.62 -3.15 -2.32
CA VAL A 124 -12.30 -2.99 -0.88
C VAL A 124 -13.56 -2.71 -0.08
N ARG A 125 -14.45 -1.82 -0.55
CA ARG A 125 -15.74 -1.58 0.10
C ARG A 125 -16.57 -2.86 0.22
N SER A 126 -16.67 -3.64 -0.86
CA SER A 126 -17.46 -4.88 -0.86
C SER A 126 -16.93 -5.87 0.15
N GLU A 127 -15.60 -6.01 0.24
CA GLU A 127 -14.92 -6.84 1.23
C GLU A 127 -15.23 -6.41 2.66
N LEU A 128 -15.07 -5.12 2.97
CA LEU A 128 -15.34 -4.56 4.29
C LEU A 128 -16.84 -4.56 4.66
N GLU A 129 -17.75 -4.68 3.68
CA GLU A 129 -19.18 -4.92 3.86
C GLU A 129 -19.54 -6.40 4.05
N GLY A 130 -18.58 -7.32 3.99
CA GLY A 130 -18.81 -8.77 4.07
C GLY A 130 -19.32 -9.39 2.77
N LYS A 131 -19.29 -8.67 1.65
CA LYS A 131 -19.66 -9.16 0.31
C LYS A 131 -18.44 -9.74 -0.40
N THR A 132 -17.87 -10.79 0.20
CA THR A 132 -16.53 -11.34 -0.13
C THR A 132 -16.41 -12.02 -1.49
N ASN A 133 -17.52 -12.25 -2.21
CA ASN A 133 -17.49 -12.76 -3.59
C ASN A 133 -16.71 -11.84 -4.55
N VAL A 134 -16.48 -10.58 -4.17
CA VAL A 134 -15.73 -9.58 -4.95
C VAL A 134 -14.78 -8.80 -4.01
N GLY A 135 -13.88 -9.52 -3.34
CA GLY A 135 -12.82 -8.93 -2.51
C GLY A 135 -11.53 -8.64 -3.29
N LEU A 136 -10.65 -7.83 -2.69
CA LEU A 136 -9.33 -7.50 -3.24
C LEU A 136 -8.21 -7.89 -2.26
N GLY A 137 -8.43 -7.68 -0.97
CA GLY A 137 -7.41 -7.81 0.07
C GLY A 137 -6.26 -6.80 -0.04
N MET A 138 -5.48 -6.70 1.03
CA MET A 138 -4.26 -5.87 1.07
C MET A 138 -3.26 -6.23 -0.05
N ASN A 139 -3.10 -7.52 -0.33
CA ASN A 139 -2.13 -7.98 -1.33
C ASN A 139 -2.62 -7.71 -2.76
N GLY A 140 -3.90 -7.95 -3.05
CA GLY A 140 -4.46 -7.63 -4.37
C GLY A 140 -4.41 -6.12 -4.63
N PHE A 141 -4.58 -5.30 -3.59
CA PHE A 141 -4.61 -3.84 -3.74
C PHE A 141 -3.30 -3.29 -4.31
N TYR A 142 -2.15 -3.58 -3.72
CA TYR A 142 -0.87 -3.11 -4.28
C TYR A 142 -0.53 -3.77 -5.62
N MET A 143 -0.92 -5.05 -5.79
CA MET A 143 -0.62 -5.81 -7.00
C MET A 143 -1.25 -5.19 -8.24
N VAL A 144 -2.44 -4.58 -8.15
CA VAL A 144 -3.06 -3.87 -9.27
C VAL A 144 -2.13 -2.77 -9.80
N PHE A 145 -1.64 -1.91 -8.93
CA PHE A 145 -0.75 -0.79 -9.31
C PHE A 145 0.63 -1.30 -9.73
N ARG A 146 1.14 -2.31 -9.03
CA ARG A 146 2.43 -2.91 -9.37
C ARG A 146 2.42 -3.61 -10.73
N ALA A 147 1.33 -4.28 -11.09
CA ALA A 147 1.16 -4.90 -12.40
C ALA A 147 1.14 -3.86 -13.52
N ILE A 148 0.47 -2.72 -13.30
CA ILE A 148 0.46 -1.59 -14.25
C ILE A 148 1.86 -1.02 -14.44
N SER A 149 2.60 -0.80 -13.34
CA SER A 149 4.01 -0.40 -13.38
C SER A 149 4.87 -1.40 -14.17
N TYR A 150 4.73 -2.70 -13.87
CA TYR A 150 5.54 -3.75 -14.50
C TYR A 150 5.26 -3.96 -16.00
N GLN A 151 3.99 -4.05 -16.39
CA GLN A 151 3.58 -4.26 -17.80
C GLN A 151 4.25 -3.24 -18.73
N ASN A 152 4.33 -1.98 -18.29
CA ASN A 152 4.89 -0.92 -19.12
C ASN A 152 6.41 -0.90 -19.16
N SER A 153 7.08 -1.38 -18.10
CA SER A 153 8.53 -1.60 -18.13
C SER A 153 8.96 -2.57 -19.24
N LEU A 154 8.16 -3.62 -19.48
CA LEU A 154 8.39 -4.59 -20.55
C LEU A 154 8.20 -4.00 -21.95
N PHE A 155 7.18 -3.14 -22.15
CA PHE A 155 6.97 -2.48 -23.45
C PHE A 155 8.06 -1.45 -23.75
N LYS A 156 8.54 -0.71 -22.75
CA LYS A 156 9.64 0.26 -22.92
C LYS A 156 10.97 -0.41 -23.29
N GLN A 157 11.32 -1.53 -22.65
CA GLN A 157 12.52 -2.29 -23.01
C GLN A 157 12.50 -2.82 -24.44
N LYS A 158 11.30 -3.11 -24.96
CA LYS A 158 11.13 -3.59 -26.33
C LYS A 158 11.36 -2.47 -27.35
N SER A 159 10.82 -1.27 -27.10
CA SER A 159 11.05 -0.10 -27.97
C SER A 159 12.49 0.39 -27.97
N SER A 160 13.25 0.24 -26.89
CA SER A 160 14.66 0.65 -26.81
C SER A 160 15.64 -0.38 -27.41
N ASN A 161 15.19 -1.60 -27.70
CA ASN A 161 15.99 -2.64 -28.35
C ASN A 161 15.71 -2.73 -29.87
N GLU A 162 14.78 -1.92 -30.37
CA GLU A 162 14.40 -1.82 -31.78
C GLU A 162 14.90 -0.50 -32.43
N GLU A 163 15.65 0.33 -31.69
CA GLU A 163 16.42 1.50 -32.16
C GLU A 163 17.93 1.20 -32.18
#